data_AF-A6HA02-F1
#
_entry.id   AF-A6HA02-F1
#
_cell.length_a   1.000
_cell.length_b   1.000
_cell.length_c   1.000
_cell.angle_alpha   90.00
_cell.angle_beta   90.00
_cell.angle_gamma   90.00
#
_symmetry.space_group_name_H-M   'P 1'
#
loop_
_entity.id
_entity.type
_entity.pdbx_description
1 polymer ?
#
loop_
_entity_poly.entity_id
_entity_poly.type
_entity_poly.pdbx_seq_one_letter_code
_entity_poly.pdbx_strand_id
1 'polypeptide(L)' 'MTLRYSDSSGRLSFPSLVCFLIRLETMSKAFRNLSKDGKSIYLTEMEWMNLVMYS' A
#
# COMPACT_ATOMS: atom_id res chain seq x y z
N MET A 1 1.07 -10.14 2.70
CA MET A 1 -0.29 -9.92 2.17
C MET A 1 -1.32 -10.72 2.92
N THR A 2 -1.13 -12.04 3.05
CA THR A 2 -2.07 -12.96 3.72
C THR A 2 -2.38 -12.49 5.14
N LEU A 3 -1.37 -12.31 6.01
CA LEU A 3 -1.59 -11.97 7.43
C LEU A 3 -2.41 -10.70 7.74
N ARG A 4 -2.41 -9.68 6.86
CA ARG A 4 -3.13 -8.41 7.12
C ARG A 4 -4.59 -8.46 6.66
N TYR A 5 -4.89 -9.29 5.67
CA TYR A 5 -6.19 -9.32 5.00
C TYR A 5 -6.91 -10.67 5.13
N SER A 6 -6.23 -11.71 5.62
CA SER A 6 -6.80 -13.03 5.88
C SER A 6 -7.26 -13.18 7.32
N ASP A 7 -8.18 -14.11 7.53
CA ASP A 7 -8.52 -14.61 8.87
C ASP A 7 -7.40 -15.52 9.44
N SER A 8 -7.64 -16.04 10.66
CA SER A 8 -6.73 -16.96 11.35
C SER A 8 -6.53 -18.30 10.64
N SER A 9 -7.41 -18.65 9.70
CA SER A 9 -7.30 -19.85 8.86
C SER A 9 -6.64 -19.56 7.51
N GLY A 10 -6.17 -18.33 7.30
CA GLY A 10 -5.53 -17.90 6.05
C GLY A 10 -6.51 -17.65 4.89
N ARG A 11 -7.82 -17.62 5.15
CA ARG A 11 -8.83 -17.35 4.11
C ARG A 11 -9.06 -15.85 3.97
N LEU A 12 -9.28 -15.43 2.73
CA LEU A 12 -9.51 -14.03 2.40
C LEU A 12 -10.99 -13.81 2.05
N SER A 13 -11.64 -12.91 2.77
CA SER A 13 -13.02 -12.52 2.44
C SER A 13 -13.03 -11.60 1.21
N PHE A 14 -14.17 -11.53 0.50
CA PHE A 14 -14.31 -10.60 -0.63
C PHE A 14 -14.10 -9.12 -0.21
N PRO A 15 -14.68 -8.62 0.90
CA PRO A 15 -14.38 -7.26 1.38
C PRO A 15 -12.89 -7.03 1.66
N SER A 16 -12.21 -8.01 2.26
CA SER A 16 -10.76 -7.94 2.50
C SER A 16 -9.97 -7.88 1.18
N LEU A 17 -10.40 -8.63 0.17
CA LEU A 17 -9.79 -8.62 -1.16
C LEU A 17 -9.93 -7.25 -1.82
N VAL A 18 -11.12 -6.68 -1.81
CA VAL A 18 -11.38 -5.36 -2.38
C VAL A 18 -10.54 -4.29 -1.67
N CYS A 19 -10.50 -4.31 -0.33
CA CYS A 19 -9.66 -3.39 0.44
C CYS A 19 -8.18 -3.52 0.09
N PHE A 20 -7.68 -4.75 -0.06
CA PHE A 20 -6.32 -5.02 -0.49
C PHE A 20 -6.04 -4.45 -1.89
N LEU A 21 -6.91 -4.71 -2.86
CA LEU A 21 -6.74 -4.24 -4.24
C LEU A 21 -6.73 -2.72 -4.33
N ILE A 22 -7.64 -2.03 -3.62
CA ILE A 22 -7.67 -0.57 -3.55
C ILE A 22 -6.35 -0.04 -2.96
N ARG A 23 -5.91 -0.59 -1.82
CA ARG A 23 -4.66 -0.14 -1.19
C ARG A 23 -3.45 -0.35 -2.11
N LEU A 24 -3.39 -1.50 -2.78
CA LEU A 24 -2.32 -1.82 -3.72
C LEU A 24 -2.29 -0.83 -4.89
N GLU A 25 -3.46 -0.54 -5.48
CA GLU A 25 -3.57 0.42 -6.58
C GLU A 25 -3.16 1.83 -6.14
N THR A 26 -3.67 2.31 -5.00
CA THR A 26 -3.35 3.64 -4.46
C THR A 26 -1.86 3.80 -4.19
N MET A 27 -1.24 2.82 -3.52
CA MET A 27 0.20 2.86 -3.22
C MET A 27 1.05 2.74 -4.49
N SER A 28 0.62 1.96 -5.48
CA SER A 28 1.31 1.90 -6.77
C SER A 28 1.25 3.23 -7.52
N LYS A 29 0.13 3.95 -7.47
CA LYS A 29 0.00 5.29 -8.06
C LYS A 29 0.85 6.31 -7.31
N ALA A 30 0.81 6.29 -5.98
CA ALA A 30 1.66 7.15 -5.15
C ALA A 30 3.15 6.95 -5.47
N PHE A 31 3.60 5.69 -5.57
CA PHE A 31 4.98 5.37 -5.95
C PHE A 31 5.35 5.94 -7.32
N ARG A 32 4.52 5.74 -8.35
CA ARG A 32 4.79 6.24 -9.71
C ARG A 32 4.84 7.77 -9.77
N ASN A 33 4.02 8.45 -8.96
CA ASN A 33 4.01 9.91 -8.90
C ASN A 33 5.22 10.48 -8.15
N LEU A 34 5.73 9.76 -7.15
CA LEU A 34 6.88 10.19 -6.34
C LEU A 34 8.22 9.76 -6.95
N SER A 35 8.23 8.69 -7.74
CA SER A 35 9.45 8.15 -8.36
C SER A 35 9.81 8.93 -9.61
N LYS A 36 11.03 9.51 -9.63
CA LYS A 36 11.54 10.25 -10.78
C LYS A 36 11.95 9.34 -11.94
N ASP A 37 12.43 8.14 -11.61
CA ASP A 37 13.00 7.18 -12.56
C ASP A 37 12.16 5.90 -12.71
N GLY A 38 11.06 5.79 -11.95
CA GLY A 38 10.19 4.61 -11.89
C GLY A 38 10.80 3.42 -11.14
N LYS A 39 11.99 3.57 -10.53
CA LYS A 39 12.71 2.48 -9.86
C LYS A 39 12.75 2.65 -8.36
N SER A 40 12.85 3.89 -7.88
CA SER A 40 12.99 4.17 -6.45
C SER A 40 12.30 5.46 -6.03
N ILE A 41 12.03 5.58 -4.74
CA ILE A 41 11.60 6.82 -4.08
C ILE A 41 12.54 7.08 -2.90
N TYR A 42 12.88 8.33 -2.67
CA TYR A 42 13.65 8.78 -1.51
C TYR A 42 12.81 9.81 -0.78
N LEU A 43 12.52 9.54 0.49
CA LEU A 43 11.65 10.35 1.32
C LEU A 43 12.40 10.75 2.59
N THR A 44 12.17 11.97 3.05
CA THR A 44 12.49 12.38 4.42
C THR A 44 11.57 11.65 5.41
N GLU A 45 11.92 11.67 6.69
CA GLU A 45 11.08 11.07 7.75
C GLU A 45 9.65 11.61 7.73
N MET A 46 9.48 12.94 7.57
CA MET A 46 8.15 13.56 7.54
C MET A 46 7.33 13.12 6.32
N GLU A 47 7.94 13.05 5.14
CA GLU A 47 7.25 12.61 3.92
C GLU A 47 6.87 11.12 4.03
N TRP A 48 7.74 10.30 4.62
CA TRP A 48 7.44 8.89 4.89
C TRP A 48 6.28 8.74 5.87
N MET A 49 6.32 9.45 7.00
CA MET A 49 5.24 9.43 7.98
C MET A 49 3.92 9.87 7.38
N ASN A 50 3.94 10.89 6.51
CA ASN A 50 2.74 11.34 5.82
C ASN A 50 2.17 10.24 4.90
N LEU A 51 3.05 9.63 4.08
CA LEU A 51 2.67 8.57 3.15
C LEU A 51 2.05 7.35 3.85
N VAL A 52 2.63 6.90 4.97
CA VAL A 52 2.15 5.66 5.61
C VAL A 52 0.93 5.84 6.49
N MET A 53 0.72 7.04 7.04
CA MET A 53 -0.37 7.32 7.99
C MET A 53 -1.61 7.87 7.30
N TYR A 54 -1.45 8.66 6.24
CA TYR A 54 -2.54 9.45 5.67
C TYR A 54 -2.90 9.12 4.22
N SER A 55 -2.17 8.19 3.56
CA SER A 55 -2.48 7.72 2.21
C SER A 55 -2.77 6.23 2.05
#